data_AF-A0A9D7YGW5-F1
#
_entry.id   AF-A0A9D7YGW5-F1
#
_cell.length_a   1.000
_cell.length_b   1.000
_cell.length_c   1.000
_cell.angle_alpha   90.00
_cell.angle_beta   90.00
_cell.angle_gamma   90.00
#
_symmetry.space_group_name_H-M   'P 1'
#
loop_
_entity.id
_entity.type
_entity.pdbx_description
1 polymer ?
#
loop_
_entity_poly.entity_id
_entity_poly.type
_entity_poly.pdbx_seq_one_letter_code
_entity_poly.pdbx_strand_id
1 'polypeptide(L)'
;TERPVIAVLSIDTPAKLDVLRVPVTMSDTELAYLQEAYWVEKPARLFRRLVGETIRARGTAMVIDGDATATLATVTLRGTLIDMGYDAPSASAVVRFDAVRMEQDGRVTTRRFEARETGIPAETRAVGAGLNAAANRVAAEVADWAAQG
;
A
#
# COMPACT_ATOMS: atom_id res chain seq x y z
N THR A 1 -6.97 10.11 -26.73
CA THR A 1 -7.34 9.03 -25.80
C THR A 1 -7.93 9.67 -24.57
N GLU A 2 -9.09 9.21 -24.12
CA GLU A 2 -9.78 9.75 -22.94
C GLU A 2 -8.97 9.42 -21.68
N ARG A 3 -8.89 10.35 -20.71
CA ARG A 3 -8.13 10.10 -19.47
C ARG A 3 -8.90 9.12 -18.60
N PRO A 4 -8.28 8.04 -18.09
CA PRO A 4 -8.97 7.10 -17.21
C PRO A 4 -9.40 7.78 -15.92
N VAL A 5 -10.55 7.36 -15.41
CA VAL A 5 -11.05 7.72 -14.08
C VAL A 5 -10.82 6.51 -13.18
N ILE A 6 -9.92 6.65 -12.20
CA ILE A 6 -9.51 5.58 -11.32
C ILE A 6 -10.11 5.80 -9.93
N ALA A 7 -10.92 4.84 -9.46
CA ALA A 7 -11.35 4.79 -8.07
C ALA A 7 -10.43 3.88 -7.26
N VAL A 8 -9.84 4.42 -6.19
CA VAL A 8 -9.06 3.62 -5.23
C VAL A 8 -9.97 3.24 -4.06
N LEU A 9 -10.44 1.99 -4.07
CA LEU A 9 -11.35 1.46 -3.07
C LEU A 9 -10.63 1.14 -1.77
N SER A 10 -11.39 0.83 -0.73
CA SER A 10 -10.85 0.34 0.55
C SER A 10 -9.87 -0.82 0.35
N ILE A 11 -8.74 -0.77 1.07
CA ILE A 11 -7.70 -1.79 1.08
C ILE A 11 -7.89 -2.66 2.31
N ASP A 12 -7.95 -3.97 2.10
CA ASP A 12 -8.06 -4.97 3.16
C ASP A 12 -6.69 -5.25 3.80
N THR A 13 -6.69 -5.83 5.00
CA THR A 13 -5.43 -6.14 5.71
C THR A 13 -5.64 -7.24 6.76
N PRO A 14 -4.63 -8.08 7.05
CA PRO A 14 -4.72 -9.05 8.15
C PRO A 14 -4.73 -8.36 9.52
N ALA A 15 -5.20 -9.07 10.55
CA ALA A 15 -5.34 -8.53 11.91
C ALA A 15 -4.04 -7.92 12.49
N LYS A 16 -2.86 -8.44 12.12
CA LYS A 16 -1.55 -7.88 12.54
C LYS A 16 -1.30 -6.45 12.07
N LEU A 17 -1.99 -6.02 11.00
CA LEU A 17 -1.95 -4.69 10.43
C LEU A 17 -3.23 -3.89 10.72
N ASP A 18 -4.28 -4.53 11.27
CA ASP A 18 -5.52 -3.85 11.67
C ASP A 18 -5.42 -3.19 13.06
N VAL A 19 -4.22 -2.72 13.41
CA VAL A 19 -3.86 -2.10 14.69
C VAL A 19 -3.00 -0.86 14.45
N LEU A 20 -2.79 -0.05 15.49
CA LEU A 20 -1.94 1.15 15.42
C LEU A 20 -0.48 0.90 15.80
N ARG A 21 -0.07 -0.35 16.03
CA ARG A 21 1.32 -0.70 16.33
C ARG A 21 2.06 -1.11 15.07
N VAL A 22 3.35 -0.81 14.97
CA VAL A 22 4.19 -1.26 13.85
C VAL A 22 4.60 -2.72 14.09
N PRO A 23 4.16 -3.68 13.26
CA PRO A 23 4.54 -5.08 13.43
C PRO A 23 6.02 -5.29 13.14
N VAL A 24 6.61 -6.19 13.92
CA VAL A 24 7.98 -6.68 13.75
C VAL A 24 7.92 -8.19 13.59
N THR A 25 8.26 -8.70 12.42
CA THR A 25 8.40 -10.14 12.18
C THR A 25 9.74 -10.59 12.73
N MET A 26 9.71 -11.53 13.69
CA MET A 26 10.91 -12.11 14.32
C MET A 26 11.27 -13.46 13.68
N SER A 27 10.27 -14.19 13.19
CA SER A 27 10.39 -15.43 12.42
C SER A 27 9.11 -15.68 11.61
N ASP A 28 9.01 -16.81 10.92
CA ASP A 28 7.79 -17.20 10.19
C ASP A 28 6.56 -17.34 11.09
N THR A 29 6.75 -17.55 12.40
CA THR A 29 5.66 -17.79 13.36
C THR A 29 5.63 -16.81 14.52
N GLU A 30 6.63 -15.92 14.64
CA GLU A 30 6.76 -14.99 15.76
C GLU A 30 6.62 -13.53 15.30
N LEU A 31 5.70 -12.82 15.96
CA LEU A 31 5.39 -11.42 15.72
C LEU A 31 5.55 -10.62 17.02
N ALA A 32 6.35 -9.57 16.96
CA ALA A 32 6.46 -8.53 17.97
C ALA A 32 5.91 -7.20 17.45
N TYR A 33 5.99 -6.16 18.27
CA TYR A 33 5.67 -4.79 17.86
C TYR A 33 6.83 -3.88 18.26
N LEU A 34 7.16 -2.95 17.39
CA LEU A 34 8.24 -2.01 17.64
C LEU A 34 7.85 -1.10 18.81
N GLN A 35 8.75 -1.00 19.79
CA GLN A 35 8.52 -0.21 20.99
C GLN A 35 8.40 1.28 20.66
N GLU A 36 7.44 1.96 21.30
CA GLU A 36 7.23 3.42 21.15
C GLU A 36 6.99 3.88 19.70
N ALA A 37 6.55 2.97 18.82
CA ALA A 37 6.25 3.24 17.42
C ALA A 37 4.78 2.98 17.12
N TYR A 38 4.08 4.03 16.68
CA TYR A 38 2.65 3.98 16.40
C TYR A 38 2.32 4.60 15.04
N TRP A 39 1.35 3.98 14.36
CA TRP A 39 0.68 4.60 13.24
C TRP A 39 -0.33 5.63 13.75
N VAL A 40 -0.41 6.76 13.05
CA VAL A 40 -1.43 7.79 13.30
C VAL A 40 -2.85 7.33 12.92
N GLU A 41 -2.95 6.34 12.02
CA GLU A 41 -4.18 5.68 11.59
C GLU A 41 -3.84 4.26 11.09
N LYS A 42 -4.84 3.39 10.93
CA LYS A 42 -4.63 2.04 10.37
C LYS A 42 -3.80 2.09 9.07
N PRO A 43 -2.73 1.30 8.95
CA PRO A 43 -1.77 1.38 7.84
C PRO A 43 -2.42 1.19 6.46
N ALA A 44 -3.44 0.33 6.34
CA ALA A 44 -4.18 0.18 5.09
C ALA A 44 -4.85 1.48 4.61
N ARG A 45 -5.33 2.33 5.53
CA ARG A 45 -5.94 3.63 5.19
C ARG A 45 -4.89 4.67 4.84
N LEU A 46 -3.74 4.67 5.51
CA LEU A 46 -2.60 5.50 5.15
C LEU A 46 -2.09 5.14 3.74
N PHE A 47 -1.89 3.85 3.49
CA PHE A 47 -1.43 3.35 2.20
C PHE A 47 -2.42 3.62 1.06
N ARG A 48 -3.73 3.44 1.28
CA ARG A 48 -4.77 3.80 0.30
C ARG A 48 -4.66 5.27 -0.12
N ARG A 49 -4.55 6.18 0.86
CA ARG A 49 -4.40 7.62 0.60
C ARG A 49 -3.12 7.91 -0.19
N LEU A 50 -2.01 7.27 0.18
CA LEU A 50 -0.73 7.42 -0.51
C LEU A 50 -0.83 7.00 -1.99
N VAL A 51 -1.45 5.86 -2.28
CA VAL A 51 -1.68 5.38 -3.66
C VAL A 51 -2.54 6.37 -4.44
N GLY A 52 -3.67 6.81 -3.88
CA GLY A 52 -4.55 7.80 -4.52
C GLY A 52 -3.82 9.11 -4.85
N GLU A 53 -3.06 9.64 -3.89
CA GLU A 53 -2.27 10.86 -4.09
C GLU A 53 -1.16 10.68 -5.12
N THR A 54 -0.51 9.51 -5.15
CA THR A 54 0.56 9.22 -6.12
C THR A 54 0.01 9.12 -7.54
N ILE A 55 -1.17 8.52 -7.73
CA ILE A 55 -1.85 8.50 -9.03
C ILE A 55 -2.22 9.93 -9.44
N ARG A 56 -2.78 10.73 -8.53
CA ARG A 56 -3.17 12.12 -8.79
C ARG A 56 -1.95 12.97 -9.19
N ALA A 57 -0.84 12.83 -8.47
CA ALA A 57 0.39 13.56 -8.71
C ALA A 57 1.02 13.27 -10.10
N ARG A 58 0.77 12.10 -10.69
CA ARG A 58 1.23 11.75 -12.04
C ARG A 58 0.44 12.46 -13.15
N GLY A 59 -0.77 12.97 -12.86
CA GLY A 59 -1.60 13.71 -13.82
C GLY A 59 -2.16 12.89 -15.00
N THR A 60 -1.98 11.56 -14.97
CA THR A 60 -2.42 10.65 -16.04
C THR A 60 -3.86 10.15 -15.86
N ALA A 61 -4.46 10.34 -14.69
CA ALA A 61 -5.80 9.89 -14.36
C ALA A 61 -6.53 10.87 -13.44
N MET A 62 -7.86 10.89 -13.50
CA MET A 62 -8.68 11.48 -12.44
C MET A 62 -8.87 10.47 -11.32
N VAL A 63 -8.60 10.85 -10.08
CA VAL A 63 -8.70 9.95 -8.92
C VAL A 63 -9.96 10.27 -8.12
N ILE A 64 -10.80 9.26 -7.97
CA ILE A 64 -11.99 9.30 -7.14
C ILE A 64 -11.69 8.62 -5.81
N ASP A 65 -11.82 9.39 -4.72
CA ASP A 65 -11.68 8.89 -3.37
C ASP A 65 -13.06 8.48 -2.83
N GLY A 66 -13.27 7.18 -2.62
CA GLY A 66 -14.43 6.66 -1.88
C GLY A 66 -15.37 5.75 -2.68
N ASP A 67 -16.06 4.89 -1.94
CA ASP A 67 -16.86 3.79 -2.48
C ASP A 67 -18.17 4.27 -3.16
N ALA A 68 -18.67 5.46 -2.80
CA ALA A 68 -19.95 6.01 -3.29
C ALA A 68 -19.92 6.53 -4.74
N THR A 69 -18.73 6.81 -5.28
CA THR A 69 -18.51 7.42 -6.61
C THR A 69 -17.84 6.46 -7.58
N ALA A 70 -17.68 5.18 -7.20
CA ALA A 70 -17.07 4.14 -8.03
C ALA A 70 -17.82 3.88 -9.34
N THR A 71 -19.11 4.22 -9.42
CA THR A 71 -19.95 4.08 -10.62
C THR A 71 -19.52 4.98 -11.78
N LEU A 72 -18.75 6.04 -11.52
CA LEU A 72 -18.20 6.93 -12.54
C LEU A 72 -16.79 6.52 -13.00
N ALA A 73 -16.19 5.51 -12.36
CA ALA A 73 -14.82 5.11 -12.63
C ALA A 73 -14.74 4.15 -13.83
N THR A 74 -13.79 4.40 -14.72
CA THR A 74 -13.46 3.48 -15.82
C THR A 74 -12.56 2.35 -15.33
N VAL A 75 -11.82 2.58 -14.24
CA VAL A 75 -10.94 1.62 -13.58
C VAL A 75 -11.19 1.65 -12.08
N THR A 76 -11.29 0.48 -11.44
CA THR A 76 -11.28 0.35 -9.99
C THR A 76 -10.02 -0.37 -9.52
N LEU A 77 -9.39 0.17 -8.48
CA LEU A 77 -8.23 -0.40 -7.83
C LEU A 77 -8.59 -0.77 -6.39
N ARG A 78 -8.35 -2.02 -6.01
CA ARG A 78 -8.53 -2.55 -4.65
C ARG A 78 -7.42 -3.55 -4.34
N GLY A 79 -7.42 -4.12 -3.13
CA GLY A 79 -6.49 -5.19 -2.80
C GLY A 79 -6.28 -5.38 -1.32
N THR A 80 -5.25 -6.15 -0.99
CA THR A 80 -4.88 -6.47 0.40
C THR A 80 -3.46 -6.02 0.68
N LEU A 81 -3.29 -5.18 1.71
CA LEU A 81 -1.98 -4.85 2.26
C LEU A 81 -1.54 -6.01 3.16
N ILE A 82 -0.59 -6.81 2.66
CA ILE A 82 -0.14 -8.06 3.27
C ILE A 82 0.89 -7.80 4.37
N ASP A 83 1.84 -6.90 4.10
CA ASP A 83 2.88 -6.47 5.03
C ASP A 83 3.12 -4.97 4.94
N MET A 84 3.31 -4.35 6.09
CA MET A 84 3.78 -2.97 6.27
C MET A 84 4.42 -2.89 7.65
N GLY A 85 5.63 -3.39 7.75
CA GLY A 85 6.31 -3.64 9.03
C GLY A 85 7.80 -3.92 8.87
N TYR A 86 8.44 -4.24 9.98
CA TYR A 86 9.86 -4.52 10.03
C TYR A 86 10.11 -6.03 10.10
N ASP A 87 11.06 -6.51 9.31
CA ASP A 87 11.57 -7.88 9.31
C ASP A 87 12.93 -7.86 10.02
N ALA A 88 12.96 -8.36 11.26
CA ALA A 88 14.15 -8.33 12.09
C ALA A 88 15.26 -9.27 11.59
N PRO A 89 14.99 -10.52 11.18
CA PRO A 89 16.00 -11.40 10.58
C PRO A 89 16.78 -10.78 9.41
N SER A 90 16.09 -10.03 8.53
CA SER A 90 16.72 -9.40 7.38
C SER A 90 17.05 -7.92 7.59
N ALA A 91 16.85 -7.39 8.80
CA ALA A 91 16.99 -5.97 9.14
C ALA A 91 16.34 -5.04 8.10
N SER A 92 15.09 -5.33 7.73
CA SER A 92 14.43 -4.71 6.58
C SER A 92 13.08 -4.10 6.90
N ALA A 93 12.80 -2.92 6.34
CA ALA A 93 11.44 -2.39 6.27
C ALA A 93 10.74 -2.93 5.02
N VAL A 94 9.56 -3.54 5.20
CA VAL A 94 8.86 -4.27 4.14
C VAL A 94 7.46 -3.69 3.93
N VAL A 95 7.11 -3.44 2.67
CA VAL A 95 5.73 -3.18 2.25
C VAL A 95 5.37 -4.16 1.14
N ARG A 96 4.27 -4.90 1.31
CA ARG A 96 3.74 -5.84 0.32
C ARG A 96 2.25 -5.63 0.12
N PHE A 97 1.84 -5.44 -1.13
CA PHE A 97 0.46 -5.18 -1.51
C PHE A 97 0.05 -6.09 -2.68
N ASP A 98 -1.05 -6.81 -2.50
CA ASP A 98 -1.68 -7.61 -3.53
C ASP A 98 -2.82 -6.80 -4.15
N ALA A 99 -2.57 -6.25 -5.33
CA ALA A 99 -3.50 -5.36 -6.02
C ALA A 99 -4.42 -6.11 -6.99
N VAL A 100 -5.64 -5.62 -7.12
CA VAL A 100 -6.63 -6.03 -8.10
C VAL A 100 -7.10 -4.79 -8.85
N ARG A 101 -6.94 -4.79 -10.16
CA ARG A 101 -7.41 -3.75 -11.08
C ARG A 101 -8.53 -4.31 -11.92
N MET A 102 -9.67 -3.63 -11.94
CA MET A 102 -10.84 -4.04 -12.72
C MET A 102 -11.24 -2.89 -13.64
N GLU A 103 -11.33 -3.19 -14.92
CA GLU A 103 -11.86 -2.28 -15.94
C GLU A 103 -13.39 -2.28 -15.93
N GLN A 104 -13.99 -1.23 -16.48
CA GLN A 104 -15.44 -1.11 -16.63
C GLN A 104 -16.06 -2.21 -17.52
N ASP A 105 -15.27 -2.78 -18.44
CA ASP A 105 -15.67 -3.91 -19.30
C ASP A 105 -15.66 -5.27 -18.56
N GLY A 106 -15.26 -5.28 -17.28
CA GLY A 106 -15.17 -6.48 -16.45
C GLY A 106 -13.82 -7.20 -16.50
N ARG A 107 -12.84 -6.71 -17.28
CA ARG A 107 -11.50 -7.28 -17.31
C ARG A 107 -10.79 -7.08 -15.98
N VAL A 108 -10.33 -8.18 -15.38
CA VAL A 108 -9.62 -8.17 -14.09
C VAL A 108 -8.16 -8.54 -14.28
N THR A 109 -7.26 -7.74 -13.73
CA THR A 109 -5.84 -8.07 -13.59
C THR A 109 -5.42 -7.98 -12.14
N THR A 110 -4.53 -8.88 -11.72
CA THR A 110 -3.98 -8.90 -10.37
C THR A 110 -2.46 -8.80 -10.43
N ARG A 111 -1.85 -8.14 -9.43
CA ARG A 111 -0.40 -8.01 -9.34
C ARG A 111 0.03 -7.82 -7.90
N ARG A 112 1.06 -8.57 -7.49
CA ARG A 112 1.77 -8.34 -6.23
C ARG A 112 2.84 -7.27 -6.44
N PHE A 113 2.90 -6.33 -5.51
CA PHE A 113 3.94 -5.33 -5.40
C PHE A 113 4.64 -5.48 -4.06
N GLU A 114 5.96 -5.35 -4.06
CA GLU A 114 6.76 -5.45 -2.85
C GLU A 114 7.96 -4.52 -2.93
N ALA A 115 8.19 -3.78 -1.84
CA ALA A 115 9.43 -3.05 -1.62
C ALA A 115 10.05 -3.48 -0.30
N ARG A 116 11.38 -3.56 -0.32
CA ARG A 116 12.23 -3.83 0.83
C ARG A 116 13.33 -2.78 0.91
N GLU A 117 13.46 -2.13 2.06
CA GLU A 117 14.66 -1.35 2.42
C GLU A 117 15.47 -2.16 3.42
N THR A 118 16.69 -2.54 3.07
CA THR A 118 17.58 -3.35 3.90
C THR A 118 18.55 -2.49 4.72
N GLY A 119 19.20 -3.08 5.72
CA GLY A 119 20.22 -2.38 6.53
C GLY A 119 19.61 -1.33 7.46
N ILE A 120 18.33 -1.46 7.77
CA ILE A 120 17.61 -0.54 8.65
C ILE A 120 17.81 -1.01 10.09
N PRO A 121 18.42 -0.22 10.99
CA PRO A 121 18.48 -0.59 12.40
C PRO A 121 17.07 -0.64 12.99
N ALA A 122 16.85 -1.51 13.98
CA ALA A 122 15.56 -1.73 14.65
C ALA A 122 15.19 -0.58 15.61
N GLU A 123 15.32 0.66 15.14
CA GLU A 123 15.05 1.89 15.87
C GLU A 123 13.84 2.59 15.24
N THR A 124 12.93 3.11 16.06
CA THR A 124 11.66 3.71 15.62
C THR A 124 11.80 4.70 14.46
N ARG A 125 12.78 5.61 14.54
CA ARG A 125 13.02 6.60 13.49
C ARG A 125 13.50 5.96 12.19
N ALA A 126 14.42 5.02 12.26
CA ALA A 126 15.00 4.36 11.08
C ALA A 126 13.97 3.45 10.40
N VAL A 127 13.23 2.66 11.19
CA VAL A 127 12.14 1.82 10.67
C VAL A 127 11.05 2.67 10.03
N GLY A 128 10.64 3.78 10.67
CA GLY A 128 9.67 4.70 10.10
C GLY A 128 10.10 5.28 8.76
N ALA A 129 11.37 5.70 8.64
CA ALA A 129 11.93 6.20 7.38
C ALA A 129 11.97 5.11 6.29
N GLY A 130 12.41 3.89 6.65
CA GLY A 130 12.44 2.75 5.73
C GLY A 130 11.05 2.36 5.24
N LEU A 131 10.06 2.30 6.14
CA LEU A 131 8.67 2.02 5.79
C LEU A 131 8.08 3.08 4.88
N ASN A 132 8.40 4.35 5.13
CA ASN A 132 8.00 5.44 4.23
C ASN A 132 8.61 5.28 2.83
N ALA A 133 9.91 4.98 2.72
CA ALA A 133 10.56 4.77 1.43
C ALA A 133 9.96 3.57 0.67
N ALA A 134 9.79 2.43 1.33
CA ALA A 134 9.17 1.24 0.74
C ALA A 134 7.72 1.51 0.31
N ALA A 135 6.92 2.19 1.13
CA ALA A 135 5.53 2.52 0.80
C ALA A 135 5.43 3.43 -0.43
N ASN A 136 6.31 4.42 -0.55
CA ASN A 136 6.37 5.30 -1.72
C ASN A 136 6.79 4.54 -2.99
N ARG A 137 7.74 3.61 -2.88
CA ARG A 137 8.13 2.75 -4.02
C ARG A 137 6.96 1.90 -4.50
N VAL A 138 6.28 1.20 -3.59
CA VAL A 138 5.10 0.40 -3.94
C VAL A 138 4.00 1.28 -4.53
N ALA A 139 3.70 2.43 -3.94
CA ALA A 139 2.67 3.34 -4.44
C ALA A 139 2.99 3.86 -5.85
N ALA A 140 4.27 4.15 -6.12
CA ALA A 140 4.73 4.51 -7.46
C ALA A 140 4.47 3.37 -8.45
N GLU A 141 4.92 2.15 -8.17
CA GLU A 141 4.74 1.01 -9.06
C GLU A 141 3.26 0.67 -9.30
N VAL A 142 2.43 0.76 -8.26
CA VAL A 142 0.98 0.58 -8.35
C VAL A 142 0.37 1.65 -9.25
N ALA A 143 0.78 2.91 -9.10
CA ALA A 143 0.26 4.00 -9.91
C ALA A 143 0.67 3.90 -11.39
N ASP A 144 1.92 3.47 -11.67
CA ASP A 144 2.38 3.14 -13.02
C ASP A 144 1.52 2.06 -13.65
N TRP A 145 1.23 1.00 -12.90
CA TRP A 145 0.43 -0.12 -13.37
C TRP A 145 -1.05 0.21 -13.53
N ALA A 146 -1.62 0.98 -12.60
CA ALA A 146 -3.03 1.37 -12.64
C ALA A 146 -3.35 2.24 -13.88
N ALA A 147 -2.40 3.09 -14.28
CA ALA A 147 -2.51 3.97 -15.44
C ALA A 147 -2.24 3.28 -16.79
N GLN A 148 -1.83 2.01 -16.81
CA GLN A 148 -1.67 1.27 -18.06
C GLN A 148 -3.05 0.97 -18.67
N GLY A 149 -3.35 1.61 -19.79
CA GLY A 149 -4.58 1.50 -20.57
C GLY A 149 -4.39 2.09 -21.96
#